data_AF-A0A7R8WWI2-F1
#
_entry.id   AF-A0A7R8WWI2-F1
#
_cell.length_a   1.000
_cell.length_b   1.000
_cell.length_c   1.000
_cell.angle_alpha   90.00
_cell.angle_beta   90.00
_cell.angle_gamma   90.00
#
_symmetry.space_group_name_H-M   'P 1'
#
loop_
_entity.id
_entity.type
_entity.pdbx_description
1 polymer ?
#
loop_
_entity_poly.entity_id
_entity_poly.type
_entity_poly.pdbx_seq_one_letter_code
_entity_poly.pdbx_strand_id
1 'polypeptide(L)'
;MSSRASRCPPPLPPVPPPTALSSSQLHPPHALRLHRLTEGRLLALSHGVLPQAPHRSLSFPHIRSPRPLPHPVVRGICPALKLDLGLFSTKTLVETAPEHTVEMRTQVYQAPEENIDIQTGQRAWACESSRAHTTVAKYAQYQAYSFQESLREEQQNKAAISGTMKTASGNQKIIKFGTNVDLSDARKWKRQLQELEKLPPFMRVVAAGNMLTHVGHTILGMNTVQLYMKVPASRTPGHQENNNFLFIGHQ
;
A
#
# COMPACT_ATOMS: atom_id res chain seq x y z
N MET A 1 -20.21 -12.11 -48.30
CA MET A 1 -19.96 -11.07 -47.29
C MET A 1 -18.70 -11.44 -46.53
N SER A 2 -17.56 -10.87 -46.92
CA SER A 2 -16.25 -11.22 -46.34
C SER A 2 -16.04 -10.46 -45.03
N SER A 3 -15.87 -11.18 -43.94
CA SER A 3 -15.60 -10.63 -42.61
C SER A 3 -14.25 -9.94 -42.61
N ARG A 4 -14.24 -8.60 -42.72
CA ARG A 4 -13.11 -7.77 -42.27
C ARG A 4 -13.01 -7.90 -40.76
N ALA A 5 -12.45 -9.00 -40.29
CA ALA A 5 -11.94 -9.09 -38.93
C ALA A 5 -10.82 -8.04 -38.82
N SER A 6 -11.07 -7.04 -37.99
CA SER A 6 -10.17 -5.97 -37.56
C SER A 6 -8.82 -6.55 -37.15
N ARG A 7 -7.78 -6.35 -37.97
CA ARG A 7 -6.41 -6.74 -37.60
C ARG A 7 -5.82 -5.67 -36.68
N CYS A 8 -6.03 -5.81 -35.38
CA CYS A 8 -5.25 -5.09 -34.38
C CYS A 8 -3.90 -5.80 -34.19
N PRO A 9 -2.78 -5.07 -34.01
CA PRO A 9 -1.51 -5.68 -33.67
C PRO A 9 -1.59 -6.35 -32.28
N PRO A 10 -0.84 -7.44 -32.03
CA PRO A 10 -0.80 -8.06 -30.72
C PRO A 10 -0.19 -7.09 -29.69
N PRO A 11 -0.63 -7.13 -28.43
CA PRO A 11 -0.01 -6.34 -27.37
C PRO A 11 1.44 -6.79 -27.15
N LEU A 12 2.35 -5.82 -27.00
CA LEU A 12 3.77 -6.05 -26.74
C LEU A 12 4.23 -5.13 -25.60
N PRO A 13 5.25 -5.53 -24.80
CA PRO A 13 5.90 -4.63 -23.87
C PRO A 13 6.42 -3.37 -24.58
N PRO A 14 6.33 -2.19 -23.96
CA PRO A 14 6.87 -0.97 -24.56
C PRO A 14 8.39 -1.05 -24.68
N VAL A 15 8.92 -0.45 -25.76
CA VAL A 15 10.36 -0.30 -25.94
C VAL A 15 10.90 0.69 -24.88
N PRO A 16 12.11 0.46 -24.33
CA PRO A 16 12.74 1.42 -23.43
C PRO A 16 12.76 2.84 -24.03
N PRO A 17 12.54 3.90 -23.23
CA PRO A 17 12.61 5.27 -23.72
C PRO A 17 13.95 5.54 -24.42
N PRO A 18 13.96 6.18 -25.60
CA PRO A 18 15.18 6.35 -26.40
C PRO A 18 16.19 7.32 -25.77
N THR A 19 15.72 8.19 -24.86
CA THR A 19 16.56 9.16 -24.18
C THR A 19 17.13 8.55 -22.91
N ALA A 20 18.45 8.37 -22.87
CA ALA A 20 19.15 8.00 -21.65
C ALA A 20 19.01 9.13 -20.60
N LEU A 21 18.64 8.74 -19.39
CA LEU A 21 18.53 9.66 -18.26
C LEU A 21 19.90 9.83 -17.58
N SER A 22 20.20 11.03 -17.09
CA SER A 22 21.37 11.26 -16.24
C SER A 22 21.20 10.59 -14.87
N SER A 23 22.31 10.38 -14.14
CA SER A 23 22.28 9.84 -12.77
C SER A 23 21.33 10.63 -11.84
N SER A 24 21.32 11.96 -11.95
CA SER A 24 20.39 12.82 -11.20
C SER A 24 18.93 12.68 -11.63
N GLN A 25 18.66 12.28 -12.87
CA GLN A 25 17.30 12.00 -13.36
C GLN A 25 16.80 10.60 -13.01
N LEU A 26 17.71 9.64 -12.77
CA LEU A 26 17.39 8.30 -12.26
C LEU A 26 17.01 8.34 -10.77
N HIS A 27 17.51 9.33 -10.05
CA HIS A 27 17.15 9.63 -8.67
C HIS A 27 16.43 10.98 -8.60
N PRO A 28 15.24 11.12 -9.23
CA PRO A 28 14.49 12.36 -9.13
C PRO A 28 14.27 12.64 -7.64
N PRO A 29 14.42 13.90 -7.18
CA PRO A 29 14.18 14.21 -5.79
C PRO A 29 12.82 13.64 -5.42
N HIS A 30 12.68 13.06 -4.22
CA HIS A 30 11.41 12.62 -3.60
C HIS A 30 10.39 13.77 -3.44
N ALA A 31 10.49 14.83 -4.23
CA ALA A 31 9.43 15.69 -4.70
C ALA A 31 8.34 14.90 -5.46
N LEU A 32 7.86 13.81 -4.88
CA LEU A 32 6.45 13.68 -4.57
C LEU A 32 5.96 15.09 -4.26
N ARG A 33 5.26 15.74 -5.19
CA ARG A 33 4.61 17.01 -4.88
C ARG A 33 3.64 16.70 -3.76
N LEU A 34 4.10 16.95 -2.54
CA LEU A 34 3.37 16.81 -1.30
C LEU A 34 2.23 17.81 -1.39
N HIS A 35 1.07 17.34 -1.82
CA HIS A 35 -0.14 18.11 -1.65
C HIS A 35 -0.47 18.02 -0.16
N ARG A 36 -0.01 19.00 0.63
CA ARG A 36 -0.58 19.24 1.96
C ARG A 36 -2.00 19.74 1.71
N LEU A 37 -2.96 18.84 1.86
CA LEU A 37 -4.37 19.20 1.83
C LEU A 37 -4.67 19.92 3.15
N THR A 38 -5.02 21.20 3.08
CA THR A 38 -5.65 21.93 4.18
C THR A 38 -7.15 21.65 4.16
N GLU A 39 -7.86 21.79 5.29
CA GLU A 39 -9.32 21.59 5.37
C GLU A 39 -10.07 22.35 4.26
N GLY A 40 -9.69 23.60 3.97
CA GLY A 40 -10.28 24.39 2.89
C GLY A 40 -10.05 23.85 1.47
N ARG A 41 -8.97 23.11 1.22
CA ARG A 41 -8.71 22.46 -0.08
C ARG A 41 -9.45 21.14 -0.25
N LEU A 42 -9.78 20.45 0.85
CA LEU A 42 -10.61 19.23 0.84
C LEU A 42 -12.09 19.56 0.56
N LEU A 43 -12.60 20.66 1.11
CA LEU A 43 -13.96 21.16 0.81
C LEU A 43 -14.16 21.47 -0.68
N ALA A 44 -13.17 22.07 -1.34
CA ALA A 44 -13.22 22.31 -2.79
C ALA A 44 -13.26 21.01 -3.62
N LEU A 45 -12.65 19.93 -3.11
CA LEU A 45 -12.62 18.62 -3.77
C LEU A 45 -13.88 17.79 -3.51
N SER A 46 -14.53 17.95 -2.36
CA SER A 46 -15.75 17.21 -2.00
C SER A 46 -17.02 17.76 -2.66
N HIS A 47 -17.08 19.06 -2.96
CA HIS A 47 -18.24 19.69 -3.60
C HIS A 47 -18.26 19.61 -5.14
N GLY A 48 -17.25 19.01 -5.78
CA GLY A 48 -17.12 19.04 -7.24
C GLY A 48 -16.88 20.45 -7.83
N VAL A 49 -16.78 21.47 -6.96
CA VAL A 49 -16.43 22.83 -7.32
C VAL A 49 -14.91 22.91 -7.34
N LEU A 50 -14.33 22.48 -8.46
CA LEU A 50 -13.11 23.11 -8.94
C LEU A 50 -13.41 24.61 -9.00
N PRO A 51 -12.78 25.48 -8.18
CA PRO A 51 -12.89 26.91 -8.40
C PRO A 51 -12.42 27.13 -9.84
N GLN A 52 -13.23 27.80 -10.65
CA GLN A 52 -12.75 28.38 -11.90
C GLN A 52 -11.81 29.55 -11.58
N ALA A 53 -10.73 29.26 -10.86
CA ALA A 53 -9.64 30.19 -10.68
C ALA A 53 -8.95 30.31 -12.03
N PRO A 54 -8.85 31.52 -12.61
CA PRO A 54 -8.04 31.71 -13.79
C PRO A 54 -6.59 31.43 -13.37
N HIS A 55 -5.88 30.64 -14.16
CA HIS A 55 -4.50 30.21 -13.96
C HIS A 55 -4.23 29.17 -12.84
N ARG A 56 -4.01 27.93 -13.32
CA ARG A 56 -3.19 26.85 -12.74
C ARG A 56 -3.63 26.31 -11.36
N SER A 57 -3.79 24.98 -11.31
CA SER A 57 -3.45 24.09 -10.18
C SER A 57 -4.54 23.51 -9.26
N LEU A 58 -5.71 23.09 -9.76
CA LEU A 58 -6.59 22.19 -8.99
C LEU A 58 -7.13 20.94 -9.70
N SER A 59 -6.65 20.59 -10.91
CA SER A 59 -6.77 19.22 -11.39
C SER A 59 -5.77 18.34 -10.63
N PHE A 60 -6.21 17.24 -10.03
CA PHE A 60 -5.28 16.19 -9.61
C PHE A 60 -4.42 15.83 -10.85
N PRO A 61 -3.08 15.77 -10.71
CA PRO A 61 -2.15 15.85 -11.83
C PRO A 61 -2.21 14.66 -12.80
N HIS A 62 -3.02 13.63 -12.54
CA HIS A 62 -3.01 12.44 -13.38
C HIS A 62 -3.78 12.60 -14.71
N ILE A 63 -4.82 13.44 -14.78
CA ILE A 63 -5.69 13.48 -15.98
C ILE A 63 -5.35 14.62 -16.96
N ARG A 64 -4.64 15.68 -16.52
CA ARG A 64 -4.34 16.85 -17.37
C ARG A 64 -2.94 17.45 -17.22
N SER A 65 -2.02 16.81 -16.51
CA SER A 65 -0.64 17.33 -16.45
C SER A 65 0.21 16.73 -17.57
N PRO A 66 1.07 17.53 -18.24
CA PRO A 66 1.96 17.04 -19.29
C PRO A 66 3.07 16.09 -18.77
N ARG A 67 3.14 15.83 -17.45
CA ARG A 67 4.01 14.83 -16.83
C ARG A 67 3.27 14.14 -15.69
N PRO A 68 2.60 12.99 -15.94
CA PRO A 68 1.92 12.26 -14.87
C PRO A 68 2.91 11.88 -13.79
N LEU A 69 2.58 12.17 -12.54
CA LEU A 69 3.33 11.71 -11.38
C LEU A 69 3.00 10.22 -11.17
N PRO A 70 3.99 9.32 -11.18
CA PRO A 70 3.73 7.89 -11.11
C PRO A 70 3.10 7.48 -9.76
N HIS A 71 3.51 8.12 -8.66
CA HIS A 71 2.99 7.82 -7.33
C HIS A 71 2.87 9.11 -6.51
N PRO A 72 1.71 9.81 -6.43
CA PRO A 72 1.58 11.00 -5.59
C PRO A 72 1.39 10.65 -4.10
N VAL A 73 1.99 11.41 -3.19
CA VAL A 73 1.77 11.28 -1.74
C VAL A 73 1.02 12.50 -1.20
N VAL A 74 -0.13 12.22 -0.57
CA VAL A 74 -0.98 13.21 0.10
C VAL A 74 -0.73 13.14 1.60
N ARG A 75 -0.24 14.22 2.21
CA ARG A 75 0.00 14.27 3.66
C ARG A 75 -1.17 14.94 4.37
N GLY A 76 -1.49 14.44 5.57
CA GLY A 76 -2.46 15.07 6.47
C GLY A 76 -3.92 14.86 6.08
N ILE A 77 -4.22 13.93 5.17
CA ILE A 77 -5.60 13.67 4.76
C ILE A 77 -6.47 13.19 5.93
N CYS A 78 -5.96 12.31 6.78
CA CYS A 78 -6.70 11.80 7.94
C CYS A 78 -7.07 12.86 8.97
N PRO A 79 -6.13 13.67 9.51
CA PRO A 79 -6.52 14.73 10.44
C PRO A 79 -7.44 15.76 9.78
N ALA A 80 -7.24 16.09 8.49
CA ALA A 80 -8.08 17.06 7.79
C ALA A 80 -9.51 16.54 7.51
N LEU A 81 -9.69 15.22 7.36
CA LEU A 81 -11.01 14.58 7.22
C LEU A 81 -11.57 14.06 8.54
N LYS A 82 -10.82 14.21 9.64
CA LYS A 82 -11.13 13.62 10.95
C LYS A 82 -11.44 12.12 10.83
N LEU A 83 -10.56 11.40 10.11
CA LEU A 83 -10.61 9.96 9.98
C LEU A 83 -10.16 9.29 11.29
N ASP A 84 -11.01 8.44 11.85
CA ASP A 84 -10.71 7.59 13.01
C ASP A 84 -9.96 6.32 12.56
N LEU A 85 -8.63 6.43 12.52
CA LEU A 85 -7.76 5.31 12.21
C LEU A 85 -7.76 4.24 13.32
N GLY A 86 -8.26 4.54 14.52
CA GLY A 86 -8.43 3.59 15.60
C GLY A 86 -9.35 2.42 15.22
N LEU A 87 -10.29 2.65 14.30
CA LEU A 87 -11.19 1.60 13.78
C LEU A 87 -10.46 0.49 13.02
N PHE A 88 -9.28 0.79 12.48
CA PHE A 88 -8.43 -0.14 11.73
C PHE A 88 -7.26 -0.67 12.56
N SER A 89 -7.17 -0.29 13.83
CA SER A 89 -6.13 -0.78 14.73
C SER A 89 -6.25 -2.29 14.94
N THR A 90 -5.11 -2.96 15.12
CA THR A 90 -5.07 -4.41 15.41
C THR A 90 -6.00 -4.79 16.56
N LYS A 91 -6.09 -3.96 17.61
CA LYS A 91 -7.01 -4.17 18.73
C LYS A 91 -8.46 -4.23 18.27
N THR A 92 -8.93 -3.22 17.55
CA THR A 92 -10.32 -3.15 17.05
C THR A 92 -10.61 -4.31 16.10
N LEU A 93 -9.66 -4.71 15.25
CA LEU A 93 -9.83 -5.84 14.35
C LEU A 93 -10.05 -7.16 15.12
N VAL A 94 -9.27 -7.39 16.18
CA VAL A 94 -9.42 -8.56 17.05
C VAL A 94 -10.77 -8.55 17.78
N GLU A 95 -11.20 -7.39 18.28
CA GLU A 95 -12.50 -7.24 18.93
C GLU A 95 -13.68 -7.43 17.96
N THR A 96 -13.51 -7.05 16.69
CA THR A 96 -14.57 -7.11 15.68
C THR A 96 -14.72 -8.52 15.09
N ALA A 97 -13.62 -9.16 14.69
CA ALA A 97 -13.66 -10.45 14.00
C ALA A 97 -12.37 -11.28 14.23
N PRO A 98 -12.18 -11.87 15.41
CA PRO A 98 -10.92 -12.53 15.80
C PRO A 98 -10.57 -13.73 14.92
N GLU A 99 -11.59 -14.49 14.50
CA GLU A 99 -11.43 -15.69 13.65
C GLU A 99 -11.43 -15.38 12.14
N HIS A 100 -11.45 -14.11 11.76
CA HIS A 100 -11.40 -13.75 10.34
C HIS A 100 -10.06 -14.16 9.73
N THR A 101 -10.12 -14.79 8.55
CA THR A 101 -8.95 -15.33 7.86
C THR A 101 -8.00 -14.23 7.43
N VAL A 102 -6.71 -14.48 7.60
CA VAL A 102 -5.60 -13.65 7.12
C VAL A 102 -4.73 -14.50 6.22
N GLU A 103 -4.53 -14.09 4.96
CA GLU A 103 -3.45 -14.65 4.14
C GLU A 103 -2.13 -14.17 4.75
N MET A 104 -1.21 -15.10 4.97
CA MET A 104 0.08 -14.81 5.59
C MET A 104 1.20 -15.17 4.64
N ARG A 105 2.17 -14.27 4.49
CA ARG A 105 3.41 -14.50 3.75
C ARG A 105 4.57 -14.62 4.70
N THR A 106 5.29 -15.74 4.65
CA THR A 106 6.55 -15.92 5.40
C THR A 106 7.70 -15.45 4.53
N GLN A 107 8.50 -14.52 5.07
CA GLN A 107 9.56 -13.81 4.36
C GLN A 107 10.82 -13.74 5.22
N VAL A 108 11.94 -13.42 4.59
CA VAL A 108 13.20 -13.13 5.29
C VAL A 108 13.28 -11.64 5.60
N TYR A 109 13.61 -11.30 6.83
CA TYR A 109 13.93 -9.93 7.23
C TYR A 109 15.20 -9.47 6.51
N GLN A 110 15.08 -8.39 5.74
CA GLN A 110 16.19 -7.82 4.96
C GLN A 110 16.03 -6.29 4.86
N ALA A 111 17.14 -5.58 4.65
CA ALA A 111 17.14 -4.13 4.45
C ALA A 111 16.35 -3.73 3.19
N PRO A 112 15.56 -2.64 3.19
CA PRO A 112 14.63 -2.31 2.09
C PRO A 112 15.26 -2.26 0.69
N GLU A 113 16.53 -1.87 0.59
CA GLU A 113 17.27 -1.73 -0.67
C GLU A 113 17.95 -3.02 -1.15
N GLU A 114 17.80 -4.12 -0.41
CA GLU A 114 18.49 -5.38 -0.67
C GLU A 114 17.52 -6.57 -0.70
N ASN A 115 17.85 -7.53 -1.56
CA ASN A 115 17.25 -8.86 -1.56
C ASN A 115 18.35 -9.87 -1.87
N ILE A 116 18.76 -10.60 -0.84
CA ILE A 116 19.82 -11.59 -0.80
C ILE A 116 19.18 -12.96 -0.75
N ASP A 117 19.59 -13.83 -1.66
CA ASP A 117 19.20 -15.24 -1.67
C ASP A 117 19.90 -15.98 -0.52
N ILE A 118 19.13 -16.75 0.25
CA ILE A 118 19.62 -17.42 1.48
C ILE A 118 20.65 -18.52 1.16
N GLN A 119 20.51 -19.20 0.02
CA GLN A 119 21.35 -20.34 -0.35
C GLN A 119 22.69 -19.88 -0.92
N THR A 120 22.66 -18.82 -1.73
CA THR A 120 23.83 -18.33 -2.46
C THR A 120 24.53 -17.15 -1.78
N GLY A 121 23.84 -16.43 -0.90
CA GLY A 121 24.33 -15.21 -0.26
C GLY A 121 24.49 -14.03 -1.23
N GLN A 122 23.97 -14.14 -2.46
CA GLN A 122 24.08 -13.12 -3.50
C GLN A 122 22.78 -12.34 -3.67
N ARG A 123 22.88 -11.12 -4.22
CA ARG A 123 21.68 -10.34 -4.58
C ARG A 123 20.90 -11.05 -5.67
N ALA A 124 19.58 -11.16 -5.47
CA ALA A 124 18.68 -11.84 -6.38
C ALA A 124 17.41 -11.02 -6.64
N TRP A 125 16.78 -11.24 -7.78
CA TRP A 125 15.46 -10.68 -8.09
C TRP A 125 14.32 -11.48 -7.45
N ALA A 126 14.50 -12.79 -7.29
CA ALA A 126 13.50 -13.67 -6.70
C ALA A 126 13.30 -13.31 -5.21
N CYS A 127 12.09 -12.87 -4.87
CA CYS A 127 11.71 -12.54 -3.49
C CYS A 127 10.98 -13.73 -2.87
N GLU A 128 11.62 -14.40 -1.90
CA GLU A 128 11.01 -15.52 -1.21
C GLU A 128 9.84 -15.07 -0.32
N SER A 129 8.65 -15.63 -0.57
CA SER A 129 7.40 -15.20 0.06
C SER A 129 6.37 -16.33 0.05
N SER A 130 6.52 -17.28 0.98
CA SER A 130 5.69 -18.49 1.04
C SER A 130 4.33 -18.22 1.68
N ARG A 131 3.26 -18.75 1.07
CA ARG A 131 1.87 -18.49 1.48
C ARG A 131 1.39 -19.50 2.53
N ALA A 132 0.73 -18.98 3.55
CA ALA A 132 -0.03 -19.73 4.55
C ALA A 132 -1.30 -18.95 4.94
N HIS A 133 -2.11 -19.51 5.84
CA HIS A 133 -3.29 -18.83 6.38
C HIS A 133 -3.27 -18.86 7.91
N THR A 134 -3.84 -17.82 8.51
CA THR A 134 -4.03 -17.70 9.96
C THR A 134 -5.31 -16.91 10.23
N THR A 135 -5.54 -16.50 11.47
CA THR A 135 -6.66 -15.63 11.86
C THR A 135 -6.16 -14.26 12.34
N VAL A 136 -7.04 -13.26 12.34
CA VAL A 136 -6.75 -11.92 12.87
C VAL A 136 -6.19 -12.00 14.30
N ALA A 137 -6.82 -12.78 15.18
CA ALA A 137 -6.37 -12.95 16.57
C ALA A 137 -4.95 -13.54 16.66
N LYS A 138 -4.68 -14.64 15.94
CA LYS A 138 -3.36 -15.29 15.95
C LYS A 138 -2.28 -14.38 15.36
N TYR A 139 -2.60 -13.66 14.28
CA TYR A 139 -1.65 -12.73 13.69
C TYR A 139 -1.40 -11.52 14.60
N ALA A 140 -2.44 -11.00 15.26
CA ALA A 140 -2.31 -9.91 16.22
C ALA A 140 -1.37 -10.28 17.39
N GLN A 141 -1.48 -11.50 17.92
CA GLN A 141 -0.56 -12.02 18.93
C GLN A 141 0.88 -12.04 18.42
N TYR A 142 1.10 -12.54 17.20
CA TYR A 142 2.42 -12.52 16.56
C TYR A 142 2.96 -11.10 16.39
N GLN A 143 2.13 -10.16 15.92
CA GLN A 143 2.52 -8.77 15.71
C GLN A 143 2.92 -8.09 17.03
N ALA A 144 2.14 -8.29 18.10
CA ALA A 144 2.44 -7.78 19.43
C ALA A 144 3.73 -8.39 20.00
N TYR A 145 3.92 -9.71 19.85
CA TYR A 145 5.15 -10.39 20.26
C TYR A 145 6.37 -9.85 19.50
N SER A 146 6.28 -9.73 18.17
CA SER A 146 7.37 -9.19 17.35
C SER A 146 7.75 -7.77 17.75
N PHE A 147 6.79 -6.95 18.17
CA PHE A 147 7.05 -5.60 18.67
C PHE A 147 7.78 -5.63 20.03
N GLN A 148 7.30 -6.44 20.98
CA GLN A 148 7.95 -6.60 22.30
C GLN A 148 9.40 -7.12 22.17
N GLU A 149 9.65 -8.08 21.29
CA GLU A 149 11.00 -8.58 21.02
C GLU A 149 11.90 -7.49 20.46
N SER A 150 11.41 -6.67 19.52
CA SER A 150 12.21 -5.56 18.98
C SER A 150 12.62 -4.53 20.04
N LEU A 151 11.73 -4.25 21.01
CA LEU A 151 12.03 -3.37 22.14
C LEU A 151 13.09 -3.98 23.08
N ARG A 152 13.04 -5.29 23.32
CA ARG A 152 14.04 -6.00 24.12
C ARG A 152 15.39 -6.02 23.42
N GLU A 153 15.43 -6.32 22.13
CA GLU A 153 16.65 -6.29 21.30
C GLU A 153 17.28 -4.87 21.34
N GLU A 154 16.48 -3.81 21.23
CA GLU A 154 16.98 -2.43 21.29
C GLU A 154 17.56 -2.08 22.67
N GLN A 155 16.91 -2.49 23.77
CA GLN A 155 17.41 -2.28 25.14
C GLN A 155 18.70 -3.04 25.41
N GLN A 156 18.79 -4.29 24.96
CA GLN A 156 20.00 -5.11 25.09
C GLN A 156 21.16 -4.54 24.26
N ASN A 157 20.89 -4.05 23.05
CA ASN A 157 21.90 -3.39 22.22
C ASN A 157 22.41 -2.08 22.86
N LYS A 158 21.53 -1.31 23.51
CA LYS A 158 21.94 -0.12 24.27
C LYS A 158 22.80 -0.47 25.50
N ALA A 159 22.51 -1.59 26.17
CA ALA A 159 23.31 -2.07 27.30
C ALA A 159 24.66 -2.68 26.88
N ALA A 160 24.72 -3.35 25.71
CA ALA A 160 25.93 -3.98 25.17
C ALA A 160 26.96 -2.96 24.64
N ILE A 161 26.55 -1.74 24.31
CA ILE A 161 27.47 -0.63 23.95
C ILE A 161 28.34 -0.20 25.15
N SER A 162 28.00 -0.60 26.39
CA SER A 162 28.82 -0.38 27.59
C SER A 162 29.82 -1.52 27.89
N GLY A 163 29.86 -2.60 27.11
CA GLY A 163 30.74 -3.74 27.38
C GLY A 163 30.81 -4.73 26.24
N THR A 164 31.90 -4.67 25.48
CA THR A 164 32.42 -5.67 24.53
C THR A 164 31.43 -6.10 23.43
N MET A 165 31.72 -5.65 22.20
CA MET A 165 31.02 -6.04 20.96
C MET A 165 30.91 -7.57 20.85
N LYS A 166 29.74 -8.12 21.15
CA LYS A 166 29.33 -9.44 20.66
C LYS A 166 28.71 -9.24 19.30
N THR A 167 29.39 -9.72 18.27
CA THR A 167 28.83 -9.93 16.93
C THR A 167 27.59 -10.80 17.08
N ALA A 168 26.41 -10.20 16.90
CA ALA A 168 25.18 -10.96 16.84
C ALA A 168 25.28 -11.94 15.66
N SER A 169 25.34 -13.22 15.99
CA SER A 169 25.44 -14.32 15.03
C SER A 169 24.31 -14.25 14.01
N GLY A 170 24.66 -13.93 12.77
CA GLY A 170 24.29 -14.52 11.47
C GLY A 170 22.99 -15.30 11.24
N ASN A 171 22.01 -15.33 12.13
CA ASN A 171 20.74 -16.02 11.89
C ASN A 171 19.78 -15.06 11.20
N GLN A 172 19.48 -15.35 9.93
CA GLN A 172 18.48 -14.61 9.17
C GLN A 172 17.12 -14.67 9.88
N LYS A 173 16.60 -13.51 10.27
CA LYS A 173 15.32 -13.39 10.99
C LYS A 173 14.17 -13.64 10.02
N ILE A 174 13.35 -14.65 10.29
CA ILE A 174 12.12 -14.91 9.53
C ILE A 174 10.99 -14.04 10.08
N ILE A 175 10.22 -13.45 9.18
CA ILE A 175 9.05 -12.62 9.49
C ILE A 175 7.79 -13.16 8.81
N LYS A 176 6.64 -12.77 9.35
CA LYS A 176 5.33 -13.08 8.77
C LYS A 176 4.64 -11.76 8.44
N PHE A 177 4.07 -11.68 7.25
CA PHE A 177 3.32 -10.53 6.74
C PHE A 177 1.87 -10.95 6.52
N GLY A 178 0.94 -10.36 7.27
CA GLY A 178 -0.50 -10.52 7.11
C GLY A 178 -0.99 -9.65 5.97
N THR A 179 -1.36 -10.25 4.86
CA THR A 179 -1.78 -9.59 3.63
C THR A 179 -3.22 -9.98 3.28
N ASN A 180 -3.84 -9.22 2.39
CA ASN A 180 -5.12 -9.53 1.75
C ASN A 180 -6.25 -9.81 2.77
N VAL A 181 -6.28 -9.12 3.91
CA VAL A 181 -7.38 -9.25 4.88
C VAL A 181 -8.62 -8.57 4.30
N ASP A 182 -9.67 -9.35 4.04
CA ASP A 182 -10.84 -8.89 3.31
C ASP A 182 -11.83 -8.13 4.21
N LEU A 183 -12.06 -6.85 3.89
CA LEU A 183 -13.04 -6.03 4.58
C LEU A 183 -14.36 -5.86 3.79
N SER A 184 -14.67 -6.75 2.83
CA SER A 184 -15.85 -6.65 1.96
C SER A 184 -17.21 -6.81 2.68
N ASP A 185 -17.27 -7.57 3.78
CA ASP A 185 -18.52 -7.82 4.50
C ASP A 185 -18.98 -6.58 5.28
N ALA A 186 -19.92 -5.83 4.70
CA ALA A 186 -20.45 -4.60 5.27
C ALA A 186 -21.21 -4.78 6.59
N ARG A 187 -21.66 -6.00 6.92
CA ARG A 187 -22.30 -6.27 8.23
C ARG A 187 -21.24 -6.36 9.32
N LYS A 188 -20.09 -6.96 8.99
CA LYS A 188 -18.96 -7.15 9.90
C LYS A 188 -18.12 -5.88 10.07
N TRP A 189 -17.81 -5.22 8.97
CA TRP A 189 -16.88 -4.09 8.92
C TRP A 189 -17.59 -2.74 8.77
N LYS A 190 -18.85 -2.65 9.20
CA LYS A 190 -19.72 -1.48 9.00
C LYS A 190 -19.04 -0.17 9.42
N ARG A 191 -18.45 -0.12 10.62
CA ARG A 191 -17.84 1.10 11.16
C ARG A 191 -16.62 1.51 10.33
N GLN A 192 -15.77 0.55 9.99
CA GLN A 192 -14.59 0.75 9.15
C GLN A 192 -14.98 1.27 7.76
N LEU A 193 -15.93 0.62 7.09
CA LEU A 193 -16.35 1.01 5.74
C LEU A 193 -17.06 2.38 5.73
N GLN A 194 -17.90 2.67 6.73
CA GLN A 194 -18.55 3.98 6.87
C GLN A 194 -17.52 5.10 7.09
N GLU A 195 -16.42 4.82 7.78
CA GLU A 195 -15.37 5.81 8.00
C GLU A 195 -14.69 6.22 6.69
N LEU A 196 -14.53 5.29 5.75
CA LEU A 196 -13.95 5.55 4.43
C LEU A 196 -14.85 6.39 3.52
N GLU A 197 -16.15 6.50 3.80
CA GLU A 197 -17.05 7.41 3.07
C GLU A 197 -16.72 8.89 3.28
N LYS A 198 -15.92 9.23 4.31
CA LYS A 198 -15.40 10.60 4.50
C LYS A 198 -14.37 10.99 3.44
N LEU A 199 -13.79 10.02 2.72
CA LEU A 199 -12.85 10.29 1.63
C LEU A 199 -13.54 11.06 0.49
N PRO A 200 -12.78 11.85 -0.31
CA PRO A 200 -13.34 12.47 -1.51
C PRO A 200 -13.74 11.40 -2.53
N PRO A 201 -14.74 11.64 -3.40
CA PRO A 201 -15.29 10.60 -4.30
C PRO A 201 -14.26 9.85 -5.16
N PHE A 202 -13.24 10.54 -5.66
CA PHE A 202 -12.18 9.90 -6.46
C PHE A 202 -11.27 8.95 -5.67
N MET A 203 -11.36 8.96 -4.33
CA MET A 203 -10.65 8.04 -3.44
C MET A 203 -11.55 6.96 -2.82
N ARG A 204 -12.86 7.01 -3.05
CA ARG A 204 -13.80 6.04 -2.47
C ARG A 204 -13.79 4.73 -3.26
N VAL A 205 -14.07 3.65 -2.52
CA VAL A 205 -14.27 2.31 -3.08
C VAL A 205 -15.43 2.31 -4.08
N VAL A 206 -16.53 2.99 -3.72
CA VAL A 206 -17.72 3.14 -4.55
C VAL A 206 -17.92 4.61 -4.87
N ALA A 207 -17.88 4.95 -6.16
CA ALA A 207 -18.16 6.28 -6.66
C ALA A 207 -18.65 6.22 -8.12
N ALA A 208 -19.55 7.12 -8.51
CA ALA A 208 -20.08 7.17 -9.88
C ALA A 208 -18.98 7.34 -10.94
N GLY A 209 -17.92 8.07 -10.62
CA GLY A 209 -16.75 8.28 -11.50
C GLY A 209 -15.70 7.16 -11.45
N ASN A 210 -15.87 6.13 -10.62
CA ASN A 210 -14.97 4.98 -10.55
C ASN A 210 -15.49 3.85 -11.45
N MET A 211 -14.71 3.46 -12.47
CA MET A 211 -15.09 2.37 -13.39
C MET A 211 -15.34 1.04 -12.67
N LEU A 212 -14.61 0.76 -11.58
CA LEU A 212 -14.76 -0.48 -10.80
C LEU A 212 -16.12 -0.61 -10.11
N THR A 213 -16.83 0.51 -9.89
CA THR A 213 -18.22 0.53 -9.39
C THR A 213 -19.19 -0.13 -10.38
N HIS A 214 -18.90 -0.03 -11.68
CA HIS A 214 -19.83 -0.41 -12.76
C HIS A 214 -19.62 -1.85 -13.26
N VAL A 215 -18.72 -2.61 -12.63
CA VAL A 215 -18.44 -4.03 -12.98
C VAL A 215 -19.66 -4.91 -12.69
N GLY A 216 -20.52 -4.51 -11.74
CA GLY A 216 -21.75 -5.24 -11.40
C GLY A 216 -21.55 -6.46 -10.49
N HIS A 217 -20.31 -6.73 -10.06
CA HIS A 217 -20.00 -7.77 -9.08
C HIS A 217 -18.73 -7.41 -8.27
N THR A 218 -18.50 -8.15 -7.19
CA THR A 218 -17.36 -7.96 -6.29
C THR A 218 -16.07 -8.52 -6.88
N ILE A 219 -15.01 -7.71 -6.86
CA ILE A 219 -13.63 -8.07 -7.15
C ILE A 219 -12.80 -7.72 -5.91
N LEU A 220 -12.48 -8.75 -5.11
CA LEU A 220 -11.82 -8.57 -3.82
C LEU A 220 -10.50 -7.80 -3.96
N GLY A 221 -10.34 -6.73 -3.17
CA GLY A 221 -9.14 -5.87 -3.19
C GLY A 221 -9.07 -4.84 -4.30
N MET A 222 -10.00 -4.86 -5.26
CA MET A 222 -10.10 -3.81 -6.27
C MET A 222 -11.29 -2.90 -5.99
N ASN A 223 -12.49 -3.47 -5.88
CA ASN A 223 -13.71 -2.74 -5.50
C ASN A 223 -14.21 -3.10 -4.10
N THR A 224 -13.35 -3.72 -3.29
CA THR A 224 -13.51 -3.88 -1.85
C THR A 224 -12.22 -3.49 -1.16
N VAL A 225 -12.32 -3.17 0.13
CA VAL A 225 -11.17 -2.80 0.94
C VAL A 225 -10.39 -4.05 1.33
N GLN A 226 -9.08 -3.99 1.16
CA GLN A 226 -8.14 -4.94 1.75
C GLN A 226 -7.28 -4.26 2.81
N LEU A 227 -7.01 -4.99 3.90
CA LEU A 227 -6.16 -4.54 4.99
C LEU A 227 -4.90 -5.38 5.08
N TYR A 228 -3.78 -4.72 5.35
CA TYR A 228 -2.47 -5.33 5.55
C TYR A 228 -2.00 -5.12 6.99
N MET A 229 -1.67 -6.20 7.69
CA MET A 229 -1.12 -6.19 9.04
C MET A 229 0.39 -6.46 8.95
N LYS A 230 1.23 -5.49 9.32
CA LYS A 230 2.67 -5.56 9.06
C LYS A 230 3.51 -5.61 10.33
N VAL A 231 4.67 -6.24 10.22
CA VAL A 231 5.83 -6.07 11.11
C VAL A 231 6.97 -5.43 10.30
N PRO A 232 8.04 -4.91 10.92
CA PRO A 232 9.19 -4.36 10.20
C PRO A 232 9.70 -5.32 9.12
N ALA A 233 10.08 -4.74 7.97
CA ALA A 233 10.53 -5.44 6.75
C ALA A 233 9.48 -6.32 6.02
N SER A 234 8.19 -6.25 6.36
CA SER A 234 7.11 -6.88 5.55
C SER A 234 7.07 -6.29 4.14
N ARG A 235 7.15 -7.12 3.10
CA ARG A 235 7.27 -6.68 1.70
C ARG A 235 6.10 -7.12 0.82
N THR A 236 5.64 -6.19 -0.01
CA THR A 236 4.90 -6.51 -1.24
C THR A 236 5.90 -6.38 -2.40
N PRO A 237 6.20 -7.44 -3.15
CA PRO A 237 7.20 -7.40 -4.23
C PRO A 237 6.70 -6.55 -5.42
N GLY A 238 7.60 -6.29 -6.37
CA GLY A 238 7.31 -5.47 -7.55
C GLY A 238 6.17 -6.05 -8.39
N HIS A 239 5.17 -5.21 -8.68
CA HIS A 239 4.02 -5.56 -9.52
C HIS A 239 3.43 -4.29 -10.15
N GLN A 240 2.63 -4.48 -11.20
CA GLN A 240 1.63 -3.51 -11.63
C GLN A 240 0.28 -3.97 -11.07
N GLU A 241 -0.60 -3.02 -10.76
CA GLU A 241 -1.96 -3.32 -10.34
C GLU A 241 -2.72 -4.07 -11.43
N ASN A 242 -3.73 -4.85 -11.03
CA ASN A 242 -4.57 -5.61 -11.95
C ASN A 242 -5.17 -4.68 -13.01
N ASN A 243 -4.93 -5.00 -14.28
CA ASN A 243 -5.33 -4.21 -15.45
C ASN A 243 -4.87 -2.73 -15.41
N ASN A 244 -3.79 -2.43 -14.69
CA ASN A 244 -3.24 -1.07 -14.54
C ASN A 244 -4.23 -0.06 -13.93
N PHE A 245 -5.17 -0.52 -13.10
CA PHE A 245 -6.00 0.39 -12.32
C PHE A 245 -5.17 1.19 -11.30
N LEU A 246 -5.69 2.36 -10.91
CA LEU A 246 -5.08 3.14 -9.84
C LEU A 246 -5.25 2.44 -8.49
N PHE A 247 -4.19 2.49 -7.69
CA PHE A 247 -4.20 2.02 -6.30
C PHE A 247 -4.23 3.19 -5.32
N ILE A 248 -4.99 3.04 -4.23
CA ILE A 248 -5.01 3.96 -3.10
C ILE A 248 -4.63 3.19 -1.85
N GLY A 249 -3.52 3.58 -1.22
CA GLY A 249 -3.04 3.00 0.02
C GLY A 249 -2.92 4.04 1.12
N HIS A 250 -3.28 3.65 2.34
CA HIS A 250 -3.00 4.40 3.56
C HIS A 250 -2.12 3.55 4.48
N GLN A 251 -1.18 4.20 5.19
CA GLN A 251 -0.32 3.56 6.19
C GLN A 251 -0.77 3.92 7.60
#